data_AF-A0A3P9JLV8-F1
#
_entry.id   AF-A0A3P9JLV8-F1
#
_cell.length_a   1.000
_cell.length_b   1.000
_cell.length_c   1.000
_cell.angle_alpha   90.00
_cell.angle_beta   90.00
_cell.angle_gamma   90.00
#
_symmetry.space_group_name_H-M   'P 1'
#
loop_
_entity.id
_entity.type
_entity.pdbx_description
1 polymer ?
#
loop_
_entity_poly.entity_id
_entity_poly.type
_entity_poly.pdbx_seq_one_letter_code
_entity_poly.pdbx_strand_id
1 'polypeptide(L)'
;MKIGHRKGAAKLLKEEGFFCFFMLEKVPFPFFFFCCFSSQLSDVRWVLVEAFTDYPAGQNILRSAGSSTVEMKHNGDNRTFLITEAIRANGTCIFFRFNMSIPDPDTSNHSLHLVSAGVKEVDGEVSPYDDQGRAHMYQSIPGSLVTLYNLVFQGRPARTLLMYRREGEHQDIDELKAASSEHRRIAECLKFNVPADFLYDGKTGR
;
A
#
# COMPACT_ATOMS: atom_id res chain seq x y z
N MET A 1 -40.65 -19.20 -42.80
CA MET A 1 -39.37 -19.83 -42.40
C MET A 1 -38.37 -18.72 -42.09
N LYS A 2 -38.12 -18.45 -40.80
CA LYS A 2 -36.89 -17.84 -40.28
C LYS A 2 -36.79 -18.23 -38.81
N ILE A 3 -35.83 -19.11 -38.54
CA ILE A 3 -35.39 -19.62 -37.23
C ILE A 3 -34.17 -18.79 -36.83
N GLY A 4 -33.95 -18.56 -35.52
CA GLY A 4 -32.68 -18.08 -34.95
C GLY A 4 -32.90 -17.25 -33.69
N HIS A 5 -33.24 -17.84 -32.55
CA HIS A 5 -32.39 -18.40 -31.47
C HIS A 5 -31.73 -17.39 -30.50
N ARG A 6 -31.97 -17.70 -29.22
CA ARG A 6 -31.57 -17.12 -27.93
C ARG A 6 -30.05 -17.04 -27.66
N LYS A 7 -29.73 -16.11 -26.75
CA LYS A 7 -28.72 -16.11 -25.66
C LYS A 7 -27.24 -15.92 -26.04
N GLY A 8 -26.65 -14.91 -25.40
CA GLY A 8 -25.22 -14.82 -25.10
C GLY A 8 -25.03 -14.19 -23.71
N ALA A 9 -25.11 -15.01 -22.67
CA ALA A 9 -24.61 -14.66 -21.35
C ALA A 9 -23.09 -14.49 -21.47
N ALA A 10 -22.54 -13.38 -20.99
CA ALA A 10 -21.11 -13.19 -20.85
C ALA A 10 -20.59 -14.27 -19.87
N LYS A 11 -19.95 -15.28 -20.44
CA LYS A 11 -19.36 -16.40 -19.73
C LYS A 11 -18.10 -15.87 -19.04
N LEU A 12 -18.14 -15.78 -17.71
CA LEU A 12 -16.95 -15.73 -16.88
C LEU A 12 -16.08 -16.93 -17.27
N LEU A 13 -15.03 -16.67 -18.05
CA LEU A 13 -13.99 -17.65 -18.31
C LEU A 13 -12.93 -17.49 -17.23
N LYS A 14 -12.98 -18.47 -16.35
CA LYS A 14 -12.01 -18.88 -15.36
C LYS A 14 -10.68 -19.20 -16.08
N GLU A 15 -9.74 -18.27 -16.07
CA GLU A 15 -8.34 -18.57 -16.36
C GLU A 15 -7.46 -17.90 -15.29
N GLU A 16 -6.82 -18.76 -14.49
CA GLU A 16 -5.84 -18.41 -13.49
C GLU A 16 -4.59 -17.84 -14.20
N GLY A 17 -4.28 -16.57 -13.98
CA GLY A 17 -3.03 -15.96 -14.46
C GLY A 17 -3.16 -14.58 -15.10
N PHE A 18 -4.36 -14.13 -15.49
CA PHE A 18 -4.48 -12.87 -16.25
C PHE A 18 -4.41 -11.60 -15.39
N PHE A 19 -4.70 -11.68 -14.08
CA PHE A 19 -4.75 -10.49 -13.23
C PHE A 19 -3.36 -9.95 -12.84
N CYS A 20 -2.33 -10.82 -12.75
CA CYS A 20 -0.97 -10.36 -12.45
C CYS A 20 -0.26 -9.71 -13.65
N PHE A 21 -0.74 -9.95 -14.88
CA PHE A 21 -0.15 -9.32 -16.07
C PHE A 21 -0.64 -7.88 -16.28
N PHE A 22 -1.85 -7.54 -15.83
CA PHE A 22 -2.44 -6.21 -16.05
C PHE A 22 -1.80 -5.08 -15.22
N MET A 23 -1.00 -5.40 -14.20
CA MET A 23 -0.21 -4.41 -13.45
C MET A 23 1.04 -3.92 -14.21
N LEU A 24 1.38 -4.50 -15.37
CA LEU A 24 2.70 -4.30 -15.99
C LEU A 24 2.75 -3.73 -17.41
N GLU A 25 1.63 -3.51 -18.13
CA GLU A 25 1.75 -2.96 -19.50
C GLU A 25 0.63 -2.00 -19.95
N LYS A 26 1.10 -0.78 -20.33
CA LYS A 26 0.61 0.17 -21.36
C LYS A 26 -0.37 1.27 -20.96
N VAL A 27 0.19 2.42 -20.57
CA VAL A 27 -0.30 3.74 -21.02
C VAL A 27 0.90 4.58 -21.49
N PRO A 28 0.96 4.99 -22.78
CA PRO A 28 2.09 5.76 -23.30
C PRO A 28 1.77 7.26 -23.25
N PHE A 29 2.01 7.94 -22.12
CA PHE A 29 2.10 9.41 -22.07
C PHE A 29 2.98 9.86 -20.88
N PRO A 30 4.27 10.19 -21.10
CA PRO A 30 5.25 10.20 -20.01
C PRO A 30 5.23 11.42 -19.08
N PHE A 31 4.67 12.57 -19.49
CA PHE A 31 4.82 13.82 -18.70
C PHE A 31 3.55 14.29 -17.96
N PHE A 32 2.34 14.01 -18.46
CA PHE A 32 1.10 14.49 -17.82
C PHE A 32 0.62 13.59 -16.67
N PHE A 33 0.91 12.29 -16.72
CA PHE A 33 0.49 11.34 -15.69
C PHE A 33 1.27 11.50 -14.37
N PHE A 34 2.53 11.94 -14.46
CA PHE A 34 3.46 12.02 -13.33
C PHE A 34 3.08 13.12 -12.32
N CYS A 35 2.61 14.28 -12.83
CA CYS A 35 2.18 15.39 -11.98
C CYS A 35 0.87 15.08 -11.24
N CYS A 36 -0.06 14.35 -11.89
CA CYS A 36 -1.29 13.87 -11.25
C CYS A 36 -1.05 12.74 -10.24
N PHE A 37 -0.11 11.82 -10.51
CA PHE A 37 0.16 10.70 -9.61
C PHE A 37 0.77 11.17 -8.27
N SER A 38 1.74 12.09 -8.31
CA SER A 38 2.35 12.67 -7.11
C SER A 38 1.36 13.51 -6.30
N SER A 39 0.60 14.40 -6.95
CA SER A 39 -0.36 15.29 -6.28
C SER A 39 -1.62 14.61 -5.73
N GLN A 40 -1.98 13.42 -6.22
CA GLN A 40 -3.12 12.64 -5.69
C GLN A 40 -2.75 11.74 -4.51
N LEU A 41 -1.45 11.46 -4.31
CA LEU A 41 -0.93 10.65 -3.21
C LEU A 41 -0.43 11.50 -2.03
N SER A 42 0.13 12.68 -2.32
CA SER A 42 0.58 13.64 -1.32
C SER A 42 -0.57 14.43 -0.72
N ASP A 43 -0.37 14.93 0.50
CA ASP A 43 -1.30 15.79 1.24
C ASP A 43 -2.67 15.14 1.55
N VAL A 44 -2.69 13.80 1.49
CA VAL A 44 -3.82 12.95 1.84
C VAL A 44 -3.40 12.01 2.98
N ARG A 45 -4.30 11.78 3.92
CA ARG A 45 -4.15 10.75 4.95
C ARG A 45 -4.72 9.43 4.43
N TRP A 46 -3.91 8.39 4.51
CA TRP A 46 -4.24 7.03 4.12
C TRP A 46 -4.40 6.17 5.37
N VAL A 47 -5.43 5.33 5.41
CA VAL A 47 -5.75 4.41 6.50
C VAL A 47 -5.51 3.00 6.03
N LEU A 48 -4.69 2.25 6.78
CA LEU A 48 -4.39 0.86 6.47
C LEU A 48 -5.65 0.02 6.71
N VAL A 49 -6.04 -0.76 5.70
CA VAL A 49 -7.23 -1.64 5.77
C VAL A 49 -6.88 -3.11 5.81
N GLU A 50 -5.75 -3.51 5.21
CA GLU A 50 -5.29 -4.90 5.20
C GLU A 50 -3.77 -4.93 4.97
N ALA A 51 -3.05 -5.84 5.63
CA ALA A 51 -1.61 -5.98 5.43
C ALA A 51 -1.11 -7.42 5.58
N PHE A 52 -0.01 -7.71 4.89
CA PHE A 52 0.66 -9.01 4.87
C PHE A 52 2.16 -8.80 5.00
N THR A 53 2.85 -9.65 5.75
CA THR A 53 4.31 -9.57 5.84
C THR A 53 4.98 -10.92 6.00
N ASP A 54 6.18 -11.04 5.44
CA ASP A 54 6.92 -12.30 5.38
C ASP A 54 8.04 -12.42 6.43
N TYR A 55 8.12 -11.49 7.40
CA TYR A 55 9.13 -11.52 8.47
C TYR A 55 8.54 -11.33 9.88
N PRO A 56 9.13 -11.95 10.92
CA PRO A 56 8.50 -12.04 12.25
C PRO A 56 8.26 -10.69 12.95
N ALA A 57 9.19 -9.74 12.86
CA ALA A 57 9.04 -8.45 13.52
C ALA A 57 7.86 -7.64 12.95
N GLY A 58 7.66 -7.70 11.63
CA GLY A 58 6.51 -7.09 10.96
C GLY A 58 5.21 -7.75 11.41
N GLN A 59 5.17 -9.08 11.50
CA GLN A 59 3.98 -9.83 11.93
C GLN A 59 3.58 -9.44 13.36
N ASN A 60 4.55 -9.29 14.26
CA ASN A 60 4.29 -8.90 15.64
C ASN A 60 3.67 -7.48 15.73
N ILE A 61 4.18 -6.53 14.95
CA ILE A 61 3.65 -5.17 14.92
C ILE A 61 2.25 -5.16 14.29
N LEU A 62 2.07 -5.78 13.13
CA LEU A 62 0.80 -5.77 12.41
C LEU A 62 -0.33 -6.46 13.19
N ARG A 63 -0.05 -7.61 13.83
CA ARG A 63 -1.05 -8.34 14.62
C ARG A 63 -1.43 -7.66 15.92
N SER A 64 -0.59 -6.76 16.42
CA SER A 64 -0.89 -5.95 17.61
C SER A 64 -1.47 -4.57 17.28
N ALA A 65 -1.46 -4.19 16.00
CA ALA A 65 -1.98 -2.92 15.54
C ALA A 65 -3.52 -2.93 15.52
N GLY A 66 -4.13 -1.91 16.12
CA GLY A 66 -5.55 -1.58 15.95
C GLY A 66 -5.79 -0.56 14.83
N SER A 67 -4.76 0.19 14.44
CA SER A 67 -4.76 1.06 13.27
C SER A 67 -3.37 1.42 12.81
N SER A 68 -3.23 1.68 11.52
CA SER A 68 -2.10 2.42 10.96
C SER A 68 -2.62 3.50 10.01
N THR A 69 -2.02 4.68 10.04
CA THR A 69 -2.25 5.73 9.05
C THR A 69 -0.94 6.25 8.49
N VAL A 70 -0.92 6.58 7.21
CA VAL A 70 0.23 7.17 6.51
C VAL A 70 -0.17 8.52 5.92
N GLU A 71 0.65 9.52 6.16
CA GLU A 71 0.61 10.79 5.44
C GLU A 71 1.89 10.95 4.63
N MET A 72 1.74 11.40 3.38
CA MET A 72 2.85 11.75 2.52
C MET A 72 2.81 13.25 2.27
N LYS A 73 3.86 13.96 2.64
CA LYS A 73 3.98 15.41 2.42
C LYS A 73 5.16 15.70 1.53
N HIS A 74 4.96 16.62 0.62
CA HIS A 74 5.98 16.98 -0.33
C HIS A 74 6.98 18.00 0.26
N ASN A 75 8.29 17.76 0.15
CA ASN A 75 9.31 18.62 0.78
C ASN A 75 9.67 19.88 -0.01
N GLY A 76 8.91 20.19 -1.07
CA GLY A 76 9.08 21.41 -1.88
C GLY A 76 10.14 21.32 -2.99
N ASP A 77 10.94 20.25 -3.03
CA ASP A 77 12.00 20.01 -4.03
C ASP A 77 11.54 19.17 -5.24
N ASN A 78 10.25 18.83 -5.32
CA ASN A 78 9.58 18.05 -6.36
C ASN A 78 10.05 16.58 -6.45
N ARG A 79 10.83 16.11 -5.48
CA ARG A 79 11.52 14.80 -5.55
C ARG A 79 11.46 14.01 -4.26
N THR A 80 11.41 14.69 -3.12
CA THR A 80 11.40 14.04 -1.81
C THR A 80 10.06 14.23 -1.11
N PHE A 81 9.67 13.18 -0.42
CA PHE A 81 8.44 13.09 0.35
C PHE A 81 8.79 12.77 1.79
N LEU A 82 8.28 13.59 2.71
CA LEU A 82 8.22 13.25 4.11
C LEU A 82 7.05 12.30 4.32
N ILE A 83 7.36 11.06 4.68
CA ILE A 83 6.36 10.07 5.08
C ILE A 83 6.26 10.07 6.59
N THR A 84 5.02 10.22 7.08
CA THR A 84 4.68 10.06 8.50
C THR A 84 3.72 8.90 8.63
N GLU A 85 4.18 7.80 9.21
CA GLU A 85 3.34 6.67 9.59
C GLU A 85 3.04 6.73 11.09
N ALA A 86 1.79 6.49 11.46
CA ALA A 86 1.33 6.42 12.83
C ALA A 86 0.59 5.10 13.05
N ILE A 87 1.15 4.24 13.90
CA ILE A 87 0.60 2.92 14.22
C ILE A 87 0.16 2.92 15.69
N ARG A 88 -1.08 2.52 15.94
CA ARG A 88 -1.57 2.28 17.30
C ARG A 88 -1.55 0.78 17.57
N ALA A 89 -0.63 0.32 18.41
CA ALA A 89 -0.43 -1.09 18.71
C ALA A 89 -0.41 -1.33 20.23
N ASN A 90 -1.24 -2.26 20.73
CA ASN A 90 -1.36 -2.59 22.16
C ASN A 90 -1.52 -1.38 23.11
N GLY A 91 -2.19 -0.32 22.66
CA GLY A 91 -2.39 0.91 23.44
C GLY A 91 -1.27 1.94 23.33
N THR A 92 -0.13 1.58 22.76
CA THR A 92 1.00 2.47 22.46
C THR A 92 0.85 3.07 21.06
N CYS A 93 1.24 4.34 20.90
CA CYS A 93 1.35 5.00 19.60
C CYS A 93 2.81 5.02 19.15
N ILE A 94 3.06 4.47 17.97
CA ILE A 94 4.36 4.40 17.32
C ILE A 94 4.32 5.32 16.11
N PHE A 95 5.27 6.25 16.00
CA PHE A 95 5.42 7.10 14.84
C PHE A 95 6.70 6.77 14.08
N PHE A 96 6.61 6.67 12.77
CA PHE A 96 7.77 6.66 11.88
C PHE A 96 7.75 7.92 11.03
N ARG A 97 8.88 8.63 10.96
CA ARG A 97 9.07 9.81 10.12
C ARG A 97 10.34 9.62 9.31
N PHE A 98 10.20 9.53 7.99
CA PHE A 98 11.33 9.30 7.10
C PHE A 98 11.12 9.97 5.75
N ASN A 99 12.22 10.32 5.10
CA ASN A 99 12.19 10.90 3.76
C ASN A 99 12.37 9.78 2.73
N MET A 100 11.51 9.77 1.72
CA MET A 100 11.71 8.94 0.53
C MET A 100 11.79 9.81 -0.72
N SER A 101 12.58 9.36 -1.69
CA SER A 101 12.73 10.05 -2.98
C SER A 101 12.40 9.14 -4.15
N ILE A 102 12.00 9.75 -5.26
CA ILE A 102 11.96 9.08 -6.55
C ILE A 102 13.40 8.91 -7.04
N PRO A 103 13.89 7.68 -7.26
CA PRO A 103 15.30 7.43 -7.60
C PRO A 103 15.67 7.98 -8.98
N ASP A 104 14.74 7.89 -9.95
CA ASP A 104 14.88 8.44 -11.30
C ASP A 104 13.51 8.98 -11.75
N PRO A 105 13.31 10.30 -11.84
CA PRO A 105 12.05 10.88 -12.28
C PRO A 105 11.63 10.49 -13.70
N ASP A 106 12.59 10.16 -14.57
CA ASP A 106 12.33 9.91 -15.99
C ASP A 106 11.95 8.44 -16.25
N THR A 107 12.31 7.53 -15.34
CA THR A 107 12.07 6.08 -15.50
C THR A 107 11.29 5.43 -14.36
N SER A 108 11.17 6.10 -13.21
CA SER A 108 10.57 5.53 -12.00
C SER A 108 9.21 6.12 -11.70
N ASN A 109 8.17 5.45 -12.18
CA ASN A 109 6.81 6.00 -12.14
C ASN A 109 6.06 5.68 -10.82
N HIS A 110 6.61 4.78 -10.01
CA HIS A 110 5.89 4.18 -8.88
C HIS A 110 6.80 3.71 -7.73
N SER A 111 8.11 3.99 -7.76
CA SER A 111 9.03 3.57 -6.70
C SER A 111 9.53 4.75 -5.89
N LEU A 112 9.56 4.58 -4.56
CA LEU A 112 10.19 5.49 -3.62
C LEU A 112 11.30 4.77 -2.85
N HIS A 113 12.42 5.45 -2.65
CA HIS A 113 13.60 4.92 -1.96
C HIS A 113 13.88 5.75 -0.72
N LEU A 114 14.24 5.12 0.38
CA LEU A 114 14.64 5.84 1.58
C LEU A 114 15.86 6.72 1.28
N VAL A 115 15.80 8.01 1.63
CA VAL A 115 16.91 8.96 1.39
C VAL A 115 18.00 8.80 2.45
N SER A 116 17.58 8.61 3.69
CA SER A 116 18.45 8.48 4.86
C SER A 116 17.69 7.77 5.97
N ALA A 117 18.40 7.35 7.02
CA ALA A 117 17.77 6.87 8.25
C ALA A 117 16.69 7.87 8.71
N GLY A 118 15.54 7.33 9.07
CA GLY A 118 14.42 8.07 9.61
C GLY A 118 14.47 8.15 11.12
N VAL A 119 13.30 8.48 11.68
CA VAL A 119 13.08 8.56 13.11
C VAL A 119 11.90 7.68 13.49
N LYS A 120 12.06 6.89 14.54
CA LYS A 120 11.00 6.14 15.21
C LYS A 120 10.75 6.73 16.58
N GLU A 121 9.52 7.10 16.87
CA GLU A 121 9.08 7.59 18.18
C GLU A 121 8.10 6.58 18.80
N VAL A 122 8.32 6.20 20.06
CA VAL A 122 7.43 5.34 20.83
C VAL A 122 7.22 5.99 22.19
N ASP A 123 5.97 6.34 22.51
CA ASP A 123 5.62 6.98 23.79
C ASP A 123 6.51 8.19 24.16
N GLY A 124 6.91 8.96 23.13
CA GLY A 124 7.77 10.15 23.26
C GLY A 124 9.27 9.87 23.25
N GLU A 125 9.71 8.61 23.32
CA GLU A 125 11.11 8.24 23.17
C GLU A 125 11.47 8.15 21.68
N VAL A 126 12.50 8.88 21.29
CA VAL A 126 12.94 9.02 19.89
C VAL A 126 14.20 8.18 19.66
N SER A 127 14.14 7.30 18.65
CA SER A 127 15.23 6.42 18.24
C SER A 127 15.45 6.47 16.72
N PRO A 128 16.66 6.18 16.24
CA PRO A 128 16.92 6.08 14.81
C PRO A 128 16.09 4.97 14.15
N TYR A 129 15.51 5.26 12.98
CA TYR A 129 14.89 4.27 12.10
C TYR A 129 15.83 4.00 10.93
N ASP A 130 16.77 3.07 11.13
CA ASP A 130 17.72 2.65 10.10
C ASP A 130 17.15 1.47 9.32
N ASP A 131 16.57 1.78 8.18
CA ASP A 131 16.02 0.82 7.23
C ASP A 131 16.64 1.05 5.84
N GLN A 132 16.58 0.06 4.97
CA GLN A 132 17.01 0.14 3.58
C GLN A 132 15.80 -0.05 2.65
N GLY A 133 14.73 0.68 3.00
CA GLY A 133 13.41 0.51 2.43
C GLY A 133 13.24 1.02 1.01
N ARG A 134 12.53 0.23 0.20
CA ARG A 134 12.00 0.62 -1.11
C ARG A 134 10.50 0.34 -1.17
N ALA A 135 9.71 1.38 -1.39
CA ALA A 135 8.27 1.27 -1.59
C ALA A 135 7.94 1.25 -3.08
N HIS A 136 7.03 0.37 -3.48
CA HIS A 136 6.33 0.42 -4.77
C HIS A 136 4.86 0.72 -4.52
N MET A 137 4.35 1.81 -5.08
CA MET A 137 3.02 2.33 -4.79
C MET A 137 2.14 2.28 -6.03
N TYR A 138 0.94 1.71 -5.90
CA TYR A 138 0.00 1.52 -6.99
C TYR A 138 -1.39 1.97 -6.56
N GLN A 139 -2.04 2.83 -7.34
CA GLN A 139 -3.47 3.08 -7.19
C GLN A 139 -4.23 2.15 -8.13
N SER A 140 -5.13 1.34 -7.56
CA SER A 140 -6.02 0.47 -8.35
C SER A 140 -7.29 1.20 -8.79
N ILE A 141 -7.88 1.96 -7.86
CA ILE A 141 -9.06 2.82 -8.05
C ILE A 141 -8.86 4.11 -7.24
N PRO A 142 -9.58 5.20 -7.56
CA PRO A 142 -9.55 6.41 -6.73
C PRO A 142 -9.80 6.07 -5.26
N GLY A 143 -8.95 6.59 -4.37
CA GLY A 143 -9.06 6.36 -2.93
C GLY A 143 -8.58 4.99 -2.43
N SER A 144 -8.02 4.14 -3.30
CA SER A 144 -7.35 2.89 -2.94
C SER A 144 -5.87 2.94 -3.31
N LEU A 145 -5.01 2.56 -2.36
CA LEU A 145 -3.56 2.56 -2.52
C LEU A 145 -2.98 1.22 -2.06
N VAL A 146 -2.23 0.56 -2.94
CA VAL A 146 -1.48 -0.65 -2.66
C VAL A 146 0.00 -0.31 -2.60
N THR A 147 0.66 -0.65 -1.50
CA THR A 147 2.10 -0.45 -1.33
C THR A 147 2.79 -1.77 -1.07
N LEU A 148 3.77 -2.11 -1.91
CA LEU A 148 4.73 -3.17 -1.63
C LEU A 148 6.02 -2.54 -1.10
N TYR A 149 6.28 -2.72 0.19
CA TYR A 149 7.47 -2.24 0.86
C TYR A 149 8.49 -3.37 0.97
N ASN A 150 9.64 -3.19 0.33
CA ASN A 150 10.79 -4.09 0.43
C ASN A 150 11.80 -3.48 1.39
N LEU A 151 12.28 -4.26 2.35
CA LEU A 151 13.19 -3.81 3.40
C LEU A 151 14.26 -4.87 3.70
N VAL A 152 15.20 -4.53 4.59
CA VAL A 152 16.22 -5.45 5.09
C VAL A 152 16.05 -5.65 6.58
N PHE A 153 15.64 -6.84 6.99
CA PHE A 153 15.51 -7.21 8.40
C PHE A 153 16.60 -8.20 8.80
N GLN A 154 17.45 -7.82 9.75
CA GLN A 154 18.57 -8.65 10.24
C GLN A 154 19.48 -9.17 9.10
N GLY A 155 19.75 -8.32 8.12
CA GLY A 155 20.59 -8.66 6.95
C GLY A 155 19.91 -9.56 5.92
N ARG A 156 18.60 -9.81 6.03
CA ARG A 156 17.83 -10.60 5.06
C ARG A 156 16.76 -9.74 4.38
N PRO A 157 16.49 -9.97 3.08
CA PRO A 157 15.35 -9.34 2.42
C PRO A 157 14.05 -9.69 3.14
N ALA A 158 13.22 -8.67 3.33
CA ALA A 158 11.91 -8.77 3.95
C ALA A 158 10.92 -7.89 3.19
N ARG A 159 9.64 -8.24 3.24
CA ARG A 159 8.59 -7.55 2.48
C ARG A 159 7.33 -7.35 3.33
N THR A 160 6.65 -6.26 3.05
CA THR A 160 5.32 -5.96 3.59
C THR A 160 4.44 -5.46 2.45
N LEU A 161 3.27 -6.07 2.29
CA LEU A 161 2.22 -5.64 1.38
C LEU A 161 1.14 -4.93 2.19
N LEU A 162 0.82 -3.70 1.81
CA LEU A 162 -0.04 -2.78 2.55
C LEU A 162 -1.16 -2.29 1.64
N MET A 163 -2.40 -2.48 2.07
CA MET A 163 -3.59 -2.02 1.38
C MET A 163 -4.19 -0.86 2.17
N TYR A 164 -4.31 0.29 1.54
CA TYR A 164 -4.81 1.52 2.14
C TYR A 164 -6.08 2.01 1.47
N ARG A 165 -6.89 2.71 2.25
CA ARG A 165 -7.97 3.57 1.77
C ARG A 165 -7.74 5.00 2.19
N ARG A 166 -8.21 5.94 1.38
CA ARG A 166 -8.21 7.36 1.75
C ARG A 166 -9.02 7.56 3.03
N GLU A 167 -8.59 8.48 3.89
CA GLU A 167 -9.35 8.90 5.07
C GLU A 167 -10.82 9.21 4.70
N GLY A 168 -11.76 8.68 5.47
CA GLY A 168 -13.20 8.72 5.20
C GLY A 168 -13.74 7.59 4.32
N GLU A 169 -12.99 7.14 3.32
CA GLU A 169 -13.42 6.05 2.42
C GLU A 169 -13.26 4.65 3.04
N HIS A 170 -12.46 4.52 4.11
CA HIS A 170 -12.31 3.27 4.88
C HIS A 170 -13.53 2.90 5.73
N GLN A 171 -14.52 3.79 5.86
CA GLN A 171 -15.67 3.58 6.74
C GLN A 171 -16.72 2.63 6.15
N ASP A 172 -16.70 2.39 4.83
CA ASP A 172 -17.59 1.43 4.19
C ASP A 172 -17.06 -0.01 4.36
N ILE A 173 -17.47 -0.65 5.43
CA ILE A 173 -17.05 -2.01 5.80
C ILE A 173 -17.45 -3.05 4.74
N ASP A 174 -18.55 -2.84 4.02
CA ASP A 174 -19.00 -3.79 3.00
C ASP A 174 -18.16 -3.66 1.72
N GLU A 175 -17.76 -2.44 1.35
CA GLU A 175 -16.76 -2.24 0.30
C GLU A 175 -15.42 -2.88 0.67
N LEU A 176 -14.96 -2.74 1.92
CA LEU A 176 -13.72 -3.38 2.37
C LEU A 176 -13.79 -4.91 2.29
N LYS A 177 -14.92 -5.51 2.70
CA LYS A 177 -15.13 -6.97 2.55
C LYS A 177 -15.13 -7.40 1.09
N ALA A 178 -15.76 -6.62 0.20
CA ALA A 178 -15.75 -6.91 -1.23
C ALA A 178 -14.32 -6.87 -1.80
N ALA A 179 -13.53 -5.87 -1.41
CA ALA A 179 -12.14 -5.69 -1.83
C ALA A 179 -11.19 -6.76 -1.26
N SER A 180 -11.46 -7.30 -0.07
CA SER A 180 -10.58 -8.30 0.59
C SER A 180 -10.31 -9.53 -0.27
N SER A 181 -11.29 -9.96 -1.08
CA SER A 181 -11.07 -11.08 -2.01
C SER A 181 -9.99 -10.79 -3.07
N GLU A 182 -9.90 -9.55 -3.55
CA GLU A 182 -8.88 -9.11 -4.50
C GLU A 182 -7.55 -8.88 -3.79
N HIS A 183 -7.55 -8.30 -2.58
CA HIS A 183 -6.33 -8.15 -1.78
C HIS A 183 -5.67 -9.51 -1.51
N ARG A 184 -6.48 -10.52 -1.16
CA ARG A 184 -6.00 -11.89 -0.96
C ARG A 184 -5.38 -12.46 -2.24
N ARG A 185 -6.00 -12.26 -3.40
CA ARG A 185 -5.44 -12.72 -4.69
C ARG A 185 -4.10 -12.04 -5.01
N ILE A 186 -3.97 -10.75 -4.71
CA ILE A 186 -2.71 -10.01 -4.87
C ILE A 186 -1.64 -10.60 -3.95
N ALA A 187 -1.97 -10.83 -2.67
CA ALA A 187 -1.06 -11.43 -1.69
C ALA A 187 -0.60 -12.84 -2.12
N GLU A 188 -1.54 -13.69 -2.54
CA GLU A 188 -1.25 -15.05 -3.06
C GLU A 188 -0.36 -15.00 -4.31
N CYS A 189 -0.62 -14.09 -5.24
CA CYS A 189 0.21 -13.93 -6.43
C CYS A 189 1.65 -13.51 -6.07
N LEU A 190 1.80 -12.57 -5.14
CA LEU A 190 3.09 -12.09 -4.64
C LEU A 190 3.77 -13.04 -3.63
N LYS A 191 3.17 -14.21 -3.38
CA LYS A 191 3.67 -15.26 -2.48
C LYS A 191 3.79 -14.81 -1.02
N PHE A 192 2.89 -13.95 -0.57
CA PHE A 192 2.69 -13.70 0.86
C PHE A 192 1.89 -14.84 1.48
N ASN A 193 2.11 -15.08 2.77
CA ASN A 193 1.27 -15.99 3.52
C ASN A 193 -0.11 -15.37 3.73
N VAL A 194 -1.14 -16.21 3.63
CA VAL A 194 -2.52 -15.88 3.97
C VAL A 194 -2.94 -16.74 5.17
N PRO A 195 -3.72 -16.22 6.15
CA PRO A 195 -4.46 -14.94 6.13
C PRO A 195 -3.59 -13.70 6.40
N ALA A 196 -4.19 -12.52 6.24
CA ALA A 196 -3.57 -11.22 6.53
C ALA A 196 -3.09 -11.10 7.99
N ASP A 197 -1.99 -10.37 8.19
CA ASP A 197 -1.44 -10.08 9.51
C ASP A 197 -2.14 -8.89 10.19
N PHE A 198 -2.80 -8.04 9.41
CA PHE A 198 -3.64 -6.95 9.87
C PHE A 198 -4.92 -6.87 9.04
N LEU A 199 -6.05 -6.65 9.72
CA LEU A 199 -7.34 -6.38 9.10
C LEU A 199 -8.04 -5.27 9.89
N TYR A 200 -8.45 -4.22 9.20
CA TYR A 200 -9.14 -3.08 9.80
C TYR A 200 -10.53 -3.46 10.29
N ASP A 201 -10.86 -3.07 11.53
CA ASP A 201 -12.10 -3.47 12.21
C ASP A 201 -13.19 -2.39 12.22
N GLY A 202 -12.95 -1.25 11.55
CA GLY A 202 -13.91 -0.14 11.47
C GLY A 202 -13.92 0.80 12.68
N LYS A 203 -13.07 0.59 13.69
CA LYS A 203 -13.13 1.37 14.95
C LYS A 203 -12.14 2.52 15.02
N THR A 204 -11.33 2.72 13.99
CA THR A 204 -10.19 3.63 14.06
C THR A 204 -10.36 4.81 13.10
N GLY A 205 -10.80 5.94 13.67
CA GLY A 205 -11.08 7.19 12.96
C GLY A 205 -11.58 8.32 13.86
N ARG A 206 -11.06 8.43 15.08
CA ARG A 206 -11.28 9.59 15.97
C ARG A 206 -9.99 10.00 16.66
#